data_AF-A0A1I3DNN2-F1
#
_entry.id   AF-A0A1I3DNN2-F1
#
_cell.length_a   1.000
_cell.length_b   1.000
_cell.length_c   1.000
_cell.angle_alpha   90.00
_cell.angle_beta   90.00
_cell.angle_gamma   90.00
#
_symmetry.space_group_name_H-M   'P 1'
#
loop_
_entity.id
_entity.type
_entity.pdbx_description
1 polymer ?
#
loop_
_entity_poly.entity_id
_entity_poly.type
_entity_poly.pdbx_seq_one_letter_code
_entity_poly.pdbx_strand_id
1 'polypeptide(L)'
;MGYNVEKIFEDAGQLSKVNNKKAYEDNIEMFKSNRYELLKDLVGADDSQLQSQAKLLCEDVTAAFKKFGKVRGGDLMNLNYFMIFYVFPSILQMEENEKAIRICDILKDTWNSHFKSNISYTDYETLAEGFQAKFFGMPIGKN
;
A
#
# COMPACT_ATOMS: atom_id res chain seq x y z
N MET A 1 4.17 -9.56 -18.58
CA MET A 1 5.33 -9.01 -17.85
C MET A 1 4.90 -8.87 -16.40
N GLY A 2 5.77 -9.11 -15.43
CA GLY A 2 5.47 -8.94 -14.00
C GLY A 2 5.81 -7.54 -13.50
N TYR A 3 5.38 -7.22 -12.29
CA TYR A 3 5.67 -5.97 -11.59
C TYR A 3 7.13 -5.90 -11.14
N ASN A 4 7.73 -4.71 -11.21
CA ASN A 4 9.04 -4.45 -10.60
C ASN A 4 8.89 -4.26 -9.07
N VAL A 5 8.56 -5.34 -8.37
CA VAL A 5 8.23 -5.33 -6.95
C VAL A 5 9.40 -4.93 -6.06
N GLU A 6 10.65 -5.21 -6.47
CA GLU A 6 11.84 -4.78 -5.74
C GLU A 6 11.92 -3.25 -5.69
N LYS A 7 11.54 -2.57 -6.79
CA LYS A 7 11.51 -1.11 -6.84
C LYS A 7 10.26 -0.51 -6.20
N ILE A 8 9.09 -1.14 -6.37
CA ILE A 8 7.84 -0.69 -5.72
C ILE A 8 8.01 -0.67 -4.19
N PHE A 9 8.53 -1.76 -3.63
CA PHE A 9 8.71 -1.96 -2.19
C PHE A 9 10.13 -1.67 -1.71
N GLU A 10 10.91 -0.91 -2.48
CA GLU A 10 12.25 -0.48 -2.09
C GLU A 10 12.18 0.26 -0.73
N ASP A 11 13.07 -0.09 0.19
CA ASP A 11 13.09 0.43 1.56
C ASP A 11 11.82 0.17 2.38
N ALA A 12 11.00 -0.84 2.03
CA ALA A 12 9.76 -1.15 2.77
C ALA A 12 9.99 -1.34 4.28
N GLY A 13 11.15 -1.85 4.71
CA GLY A 13 11.48 -2.00 6.13
C GLY A 13 11.81 -0.70 6.89
N GLN A 14 12.20 0.37 6.18
CA GLN A 14 12.38 1.71 6.74
C GLN A 14 11.09 2.51 6.64
N LEU A 15 10.48 2.53 5.46
CA LEU A 15 9.31 3.34 5.15
C LEU A 15 8.06 2.87 5.91
N SER A 16 7.97 1.58 6.28
CA SER A 16 6.91 1.04 7.15
C SER A 16 6.93 1.61 8.57
N LYS A 17 8.04 2.23 9.01
CA LYS A 17 8.24 2.72 10.37
C LYS A 17 8.07 4.23 10.50
N VAL A 18 7.48 4.87 9.48
CA VAL A 18 7.19 6.31 9.52
C VAL A 18 6.35 6.66 10.74
N ASN A 19 6.76 7.69 11.49
CA ASN A 19 6.21 8.00 12.80
C ASN A 19 5.83 9.48 12.99
N ASN A 20 6.09 10.32 11.99
CA ASN A 20 5.77 11.74 12.01
C ASN A 20 5.22 12.19 10.66
N LYS A 21 4.39 13.24 10.69
CA LYS A 21 3.68 13.74 9.50
C LYS A 21 4.65 14.19 8.41
N LYS A 22 5.67 14.98 8.73
CA LYS A 22 6.57 15.53 7.71
C LYS A 22 7.29 14.45 6.92
N ALA A 23 7.81 13.42 7.61
CA ALA A 23 8.44 12.29 6.94
C ALA A 23 7.44 11.50 6.08
N TYR A 24 6.19 11.35 6.54
CA TYR A 24 5.15 10.70 5.76
C TYR A 24 4.83 11.46 4.46
N GLU A 25 4.67 12.78 4.54
CA GLU A 25 4.43 13.66 3.38
C GLU A 25 5.55 13.54 2.34
N ASP A 26 6.81 13.63 2.78
CA ASP A 26 7.97 13.51 1.89
C ASP A 26 8.05 12.12 1.25
N ASN A 27 7.80 11.06 2.03
CA ASN A 27 7.89 9.69 1.56
C ASN A 27 6.77 9.35 0.57
N ILE A 28 5.54 9.82 0.78
CA ILE A 28 4.44 9.55 -0.15
C ILE A 28 4.57 10.35 -1.44
N GLU A 29 5.07 11.59 -1.41
CA GLU A 29 5.42 12.33 -2.64
C GLU A 29 6.52 11.64 -3.43
N MET A 30 7.55 11.14 -2.75
CA MET A 30 8.60 10.34 -3.38
C MET A 30 8.03 9.07 -4.02
N PHE A 31 7.15 8.35 -3.32
CA PHE A 31 6.50 7.16 -3.85
C PHE A 31 5.67 7.48 -5.11
N LYS A 32 4.83 8.52 -5.04
CA LYS A 32 4.01 8.96 -6.18
C LYS A 32 4.86 9.34 -7.39
N SER A 33 5.95 10.06 -7.17
CA SER A 33 6.81 10.56 -8.26
C SER A 33 7.68 9.47 -8.90
N ASN A 34 8.15 8.49 -8.11
CA ASN A 34 9.21 7.57 -8.57
C ASN A 34 8.75 6.13 -8.74
N ARG A 35 7.63 5.73 -8.12
CA ARG A 35 7.25 4.32 -7.99
C ARG A 35 5.81 4.04 -8.38
N TYR A 36 4.92 5.02 -8.34
CA TYR A 36 3.50 4.81 -8.68
C TYR A 36 3.28 4.33 -10.12
N GLU A 37 4.05 4.84 -11.08
CA GLU A 37 4.00 4.39 -12.49
C GLU A 37 4.30 2.88 -12.64
N LEU A 38 5.00 2.26 -11.69
CA LEU A 38 5.25 0.81 -11.69
C LEU A 38 3.99 0.00 -11.40
N LEU A 39 2.89 0.65 -10.97
CA LEU A 39 1.57 0.07 -10.77
C LEU A 39 0.62 0.30 -11.95
N LYS A 40 1.09 0.90 -13.07
CA LYS A 40 0.25 1.27 -14.22
C LYS A 40 -0.61 0.13 -14.77
N ASP A 41 -0.09 -1.10 -14.74
CA ASP A 41 -0.82 -2.27 -15.24
C ASP A 41 -1.99 -2.64 -14.31
N LEU A 42 -1.88 -2.34 -13.01
CA LEU A 42 -2.94 -2.54 -12.02
C LEU A 42 -3.98 -1.41 -12.11
N VAL A 43 -3.51 -0.16 -12.12
CA VAL A 43 -4.42 1.00 -12.09
C VAL A 43 -5.03 1.29 -13.45
N GLY A 44 -4.39 0.85 -14.54
CA GLY A 44 -4.93 0.91 -15.90
C GLY A 44 -5.80 -0.29 -16.29
N ALA A 45 -5.92 -1.31 -15.42
CA ALA A 45 -6.72 -2.49 -15.69
C ALA A 45 -8.21 -2.17 -15.74
N ASP A 46 -8.91 -2.75 -16.71
CA ASP A 46 -10.36 -2.79 -16.68
C ASP A 46 -10.89 -3.81 -15.66
N ASP A 47 -12.20 -3.83 -15.46
CA ASP A 47 -12.89 -4.72 -14.52
C ASP A 47 -12.59 -6.21 -14.74
N SER A 48 -12.37 -6.62 -15.99
CA SER A 48 -12.10 -8.02 -16.35
C SER A 48 -10.67 -8.43 -16.03
N GLN A 49 -9.76 -7.46 -16.00
CA GLN A 49 -8.33 -7.66 -15.79
C GLN A 49 -7.90 -7.41 -14.35
N LEU A 50 -8.60 -6.54 -13.62
CA LEU A 50 -8.19 -6.03 -12.31
C LEU A 50 -7.89 -7.14 -11.29
N GLN A 51 -8.74 -8.16 -11.20
CA GLN A 51 -8.51 -9.31 -10.33
C GLN A 51 -7.22 -10.07 -10.67
N SER A 52 -6.96 -10.26 -11.97
CA SER A 52 -5.75 -10.95 -12.43
C SER A 52 -4.48 -10.13 -12.19
N GLN A 53 -4.56 -8.80 -12.33
CA GLN A 53 -3.45 -7.89 -12.07
C GLN A 53 -3.11 -7.79 -10.59
N ALA A 54 -4.13 -7.72 -9.72
CA ALA A 54 -3.94 -7.77 -8.27
C ALA A 54 -3.29 -9.09 -7.84
N LYS A 55 -3.70 -10.22 -8.44
CA LYS A 55 -3.11 -11.53 -8.17
C LYS A 55 -1.66 -11.60 -8.64
N LEU A 56 -1.38 -11.11 -9.85
CA LEU A 56 -0.03 -11.07 -10.41
C LEU A 56 0.92 -10.26 -9.52
N LEU A 57 0.49 -9.09 -9.04
CA LEU A 57 1.26 -8.30 -8.06
C LEU A 57 1.57 -9.11 -6.79
N CYS A 58 0.59 -9.82 -6.23
CA CYS A 58 0.81 -10.65 -5.03
C CYS A 58 1.76 -11.83 -5.30
N GLU A 59 1.68 -12.45 -6.48
CA GLU A 59 2.58 -13.52 -6.90
C GLU A 59 4.02 -13.01 -7.08
N ASP A 60 4.20 -11.85 -7.70
CA ASP A 60 5.50 -11.22 -7.87
C ASP A 60 6.11 -10.80 -6.53
N VAL A 61 5.31 -10.24 -5.61
CA VAL A 61 5.75 -9.94 -4.23
C VAL A 61 6.19 -11.21 -3.52
N THR A 62 5.41 -12.30 -3.62
CA THR A 62 5.83 -13.60 -3.08
C THR A 62 7.14 -14.07 -3.70
N ALA A 63 7.31 -13.93 -5.02
CA ALA A 63 8.53 -14.34 -5.70
C ALA A 63 9.77 -13.58 -5.20
N ALA A 64 9.66 -12.26 -5.00
CA ALA A 64 10.77 -11.42 -4.55
C ALA A 64 11.09 -11.54 -3.05
N PHE A 65 10.07 -11.69 -2.20
CA PHE A 65 10.24 -11.63 -0.74
C PHE A 65 10.22 -13.00 -0.06
N LYS A 66 9.92 -14.10 -0.76
CA LYS A 66 9.94 -15.43 -0.14
C LYS A 66 11.35 -15.82 0.28
N LYS A 67 11.47 -16.32 1.51
CA LYS A 67 12.67 -16.99 2.02
C LYS A 67 12.22 -18.36 2.53
N PHE A 68 12.80 -19.42 1.98
CA PHE A 68 12.41 -20.81 2.31
C PHE A 68 10.91 -21.10 2.04
N GLY A 69 10.42 -20.67 0.87
CA GLY A 69 9.08 -21.01 0.38
C GLY A 69 7.93 -20.12 0.88
N LYS A 70 8.18 -19.15 1.76
CA LYS A 70 7.18 -18.17 2.20
C LYS A 70 7.78 -16.80 2.51
N VAL A 71 6.96 -15.76 2.50
CA VAL A 71 7.34 -14.45 3.06
C VAL A 71 7.39 -14.57 4.59
N ARG A 72 8.47 -14.12 5.21
CA ARG A 72 8.61 -14.17 6.68
C ARG A 72 7.69 -13.15 7.33
N GLY A 73 7.19 -13.44 8.53
CA GLY A 73 6.19 -12.58 9.21
C GLY A 73 6.65 -11.12 9.39
N GLY A 74 7.92 -10.89 9.75
CA GLY A 74 8.46 -9.53 9.86
C GLY A 74 8.54 -8.78 8.53
N ASP A 75 8.92 -9.47 7.46
CA ASP A 75 8.94 -8.89 6.11
C ASP A 75 7.51 -8.60 5.63
N LEU A 76 6.57 -9.52 5.86
CA LEU A 76 5.16 -9.33 5.54
C LEU A 76 4.52 -8.17 6.33
N MET A 77 4.88 -8.00 7.60
CA MET A 77 4.42 -6.86 8.40
C MET A 77 4.88 -5.53 7.78
N ASN A 78 6.14 -5.44 7.34
CA ASN A 78 6.65 -4.25 6.66
C ASN A 78 5.90 -3.99 5.35
N LEU A 79 5.67 -5.03 4.54
CA LEU A 79 4.91 -4.92 3.29
C LEU A 79 3.46 -4.47 3.55
N ASN A 80 2.81 -5.02 4.57
CA ASN A 80 1.45 -4.64 4.97
C ASN A 80 1.38 -3.15 5.35
N TYR A 81 2.31 -2.66 6.16
CA TYR A 81 2.36 -1.23 6.47
C TYR A 81 2.66 -0.39 5.24
N PHE A 82 3.54 -0.86 4.36
CA PHE A 82 3.85 -0.16 3.13
C PHE A 82 2.63 -0.01 2.21
N MET A 83 1.80 -1.06 2.11
CA MET A 83 0.53 -1.02 1.38
C MET A 83 -0.40 0.06 1.96
N ILE A 84 -0.56 0.06 3.28
CA ILE A 84 -1.45 0.98 4.02
C ILE A 84 -0.98 2.43 3.89
N PHE A 85 0.31 2.69 4.03
CA PHE A 85 0.85 4.06 4.03
C PHE A 85 1.09 4.62 2.64
N TYR A 86 1.45 3.80 1.65
CA TYR A 86 1.93 4.34 0.37
C TYR A 86 1.09 3.89 -0.82
N VAL A 87 0.83 2.59 -0.95
CA VAL A 87 0.16 2.06 -2.15
C VAL A 87 -1.29 2.50 -2.23
N PHE A 88 -2.10 2.18 -1.21
CA PHE A 88 -3.53 2.53 -1.25
C PHE A 88 -3.78 4.04 -1.25
N PRO A 89 -3.14 4.85 -0.37
CA PRO A 89 -3.37 6.29 -0.38
C PRO A 89 -2.95 6.95 -1.70
N SER A 90 -1.89 6.45 -2.35
CA SER A 90 -1.50 6.96 -3.68
C SER A 90 -2.53 6.60 -4.74
N ILE A 91 -3.11 5.38 -4.74
CA ILE A 91 -4.18 5.03 -5.67
C ILE A 91 -5.40 5.93 -5.46
N LEU A 92 -5.80 6.15 -4.21
CA LEU A 92 -6.93 7.02 -3.85
C LEU A 92 -6.74 8.48 -4.25
N GLN A 93 -5.49 8.97 -4.28
CA GLN A 93 -5.19 10.35 -4.69
C GLN A 93 -5.02 10.54 -6.20
N MET A 94 -4.54 9.51 -6.90
CA MET A 94 -4.11 9.63 -8.30
C MET A 94 -5.19 9.22 -9.30
N GLU A 95 -6.13 8.36 -8.89
CA GLU A 95 -7.21 7.85 -9.75
C GLU A 95 -8.56 8.50 -9.41
N GLU A 96 -9.51 8.43 -10.34
CA GLU A 96 -10.89 8.87 -10.10
C GLU A 96 -11.54 8.07 -8.98
N ASN A 97 -12.34 8.74 -8.13
CA ASN A 97 -12.80 8.20 -6.83
C ASN A 97 -13.42 6.78 -6.93
N GLU A 98 -14.36 6.55 -7.84
CA GLU A 98 -15.02 5.25 -8.00
C GLU A 98 -14.04 4.15 -8.45
N LYS A 99 -13.19 4.48 -9.43
CA LYS A 99 -12.15 3.58 -9.95
C LYS A 99 -11.14 3.24 -8.85
N ALA A 100 -10.70 4.25 -8.11
CA ALA A 100 -9.72 4.13 -7.04
C ALA A 100 -10.23 3.21 -5.92
N ILE A 101 -11.47 3.41 -5.45
CA ILE A 101 -12.10 2.56 -4.44
C ILE A 101 -12.14 1.12 -4.91
N ARG A 102 -12.56 0.89 -6.16
CA ARG A 102 -12.65 -0.46 -6.72
C ARG A 102 -11.30 -1.17 -6.82
N ILE A 103 -10.26 -0.47 -7.27
CA ILE A 103 -8.89 -0.99 -7.28
C ILE A 103 -8.45 -1.36 -5.87
N CYS A 104 -8.65 -0.45 -4.90
CA CYS A 104 -8.27 -0.65 -3.52
C CYS A 104 -9.00 -1.85 -2.88
N ASP A 105 -10.29 -2.03 -3.13
CA ASP A 105 -11.06 -3.17 -2.61
C ASP A 105 -10.56 -4.50 -3.16
N ILE A 106 -10.44 -4.63 -4.48
CA ILE A 106 -9.95 -5.87 -5.11
C ILE A 106 -8.52 -6.17 -4.67
N LEU A 107 -7.64 -5.17 -4.62
CA LEU A 107 -6.26 -5.34 -4.20
C LEU A 107 -6.17 -5.75 -2.72
N LYS A 108 -6.93 -5.10 -1.83
CA LYS A 108 -7.01 -5.43 -0.40
C LYS A 108 -7.47 -6.87 -0.19
N ASP A 109 -8.57 -7.26 -0.82
CA ASP A 109 -9.14 -8.60 -0.65
C ASP A 109 -8.20 -9.68 -1.21
N THR A 110 -7.61 -9.42 -2.37
CA THR A 110 -6.62 -10.31 -2.99
C THR A 110 -5.37 -10.46 -2.11
N TRP A 111 -4.84 -9.35 -1.60
CA TRP A 111 -3.68 -9.34 -0.72
C TRP A 111 -3.94 -10.10 0.59
N ASN A 112 -5.07 -9.81 1.24
CA ASN A 112 -5.47 -10.47 2.49
C ASN A 112 -5.66 -11.98 2.29
N SER A 113 -6.29 -12.40 1.20
CA SER A 113 -6.46 -13.81 0.85
C SER A 113 -5.11 -14.49 0.60
N HIS A 114 -4.25 -13.89 -0.24
CA HIS A 114 -2.98 -14.48 -0.66
C HIS A 114 -1.96 -14.60 0.47
N PHE A 115 -1.81 -13.54 1.27
CA PHE A 115 -0.84 -13.50 2.37
C PHE A 115 -1.44 -13.90 3.73
N LYS A 116 -2.72 -14.25 3.79
CA LYS A 116 -3.46 -14.51 5.05
C LYS A 116 -3.30 -13.35 6.03
N SER A 117 -3.46 -12.13 5.52
CA SER A 117 -3.37 -10.87 6.26
C SER A 117 -4.76 -10.31 6.53
N ASN A 118 -4.82 -9.23 7.33
CA ASN A 118 -6.06 -8.51 7.62
C ASN A 118 -5.80 -6.99 7.59
N ILE A 119 -5.37 -6.48 6.44
CA ILE A 119 -5.17 -5.05 6.22
C ILE A 119 -6.47 -4.39 5.72
N SER A 120 -6.67 -3.14 6.11
CA SER A 120 -7.65 -2.22 5.52
C SER A 120 -6.90 -1.03 4.94
N TYR A 121 -7.56 -0.19 4.16
CA TYR A 121 -6.98 1.04 3.64
C TYR A 121 -7.76 2.28 4.09
N THR A 122 -7.12 3.42 3.95
CA THR A 122 -7.71 4.75 4.18
C THR A 122 -6.96 5.76 3.29
N ASP A 123 -7.49 6.97 3.18
CA ASP A 123 -6.91 8.03 2.36
C ASP A 123 -5.70 8.70 3.03
N TYR A 124 -5.02 9.55 2.25
CA TYR A 124 -3.83 10.26 2.71
C TYR A 124 -4.16 11.24 3.84
N GLU A 125 -5.28 11.95 3.74
CA GLU A 125 -5.73 12.97 4.67
C GLU A 125 -5.92 12.37 6.07
N THR A 126 -6.63 11.24 6.15
CA THR A 126 -6.85 10.49 7.40
C THR A 126 -5.54 10.02 8.02
N LEU A 127 -4.59 9.52 7.21
CA LEU A 127 -3.27 9.11 7.72
C LEU A 127 -2.46 10.31 8.22
N ALA A 128 -2.43 11.39 7.46
CA ALA A 128 -1.71 12.61 7.81
C ALA A 128 -2.23 13.24 9.12
N GLU A 129 -3.55 13.25 9.32
CA GLU A 129 -4.20 13.67 10.57
C GLU A 129 -3.86 12.73 11.74
N GLY A 130 -3.83 11.42 11.49
CA GLY A 130 -3.48 10.41 12.49
C GLY A 130 -2.08 10.61 13.11
N PHE A 131 -1.12 11.14 12.35
CA PHE A 131 0.20 11.50 12.89
C PHE A 131 0.14 12.70 13.85
N GLN A 132 -0.72 13.69 13.58
CA GLN A 132 -0.89 14.87 14.45
C GLN A 132 -1.58 14.50 15.77
N ALA A 133 -2.59 13.62 15.73
CA ALA A 133 -3.28 13.16 16.93
C ALA A 133 -2.35 12.44 17.92
N LYS A 134 -1.30 11.76 17.43
CA LYS A 134 -0.28 11.12 18.28
C LYS A 134 0.61 12.10 19.05
N PHE A 135 0.75 13.35 18.60
CA PHE A 135 1.56 14.37 19.30
C PHE A 135 0.83 15.03 20.48
N PHE A 136 -0.51 14.92 20.57
CA PHE A 136 -1.29 15.58 21.62
C PHE A 136 -1.77 14.68 22.76
N GLY A 137 -1.45 13.38 22.76
CA GLY A 137 -1.63 12.48 23.92
C GLY A 137 -3.06 12.37 24.50
N MET A 138 -4.04 13.07 23.94
CA MET A 138 -5.42 13.11 24.37
C MET A 138 -6.33 12.84 23.17
N PRO A 139 -7.26 11.88 23.27
CA PRO A 139 -8.26 11.66 22.24
C PRO A 139 -9.14 12.90 22.13
N ILE A 140 -9.26 13.47 20.93
CA ILE A 140 -10.35 14.40 20.64
C ILE A 140 -11.61 13.53 20.54
N GLY A 141 -12.34 13.47 21.65
CA GLY A 141 -13.67 12.87 21.67
C GLY A 141 -14.56 13.57 20.65
N LYS A 142 -15.22 12.78 19.81
CA LYS A 142 -16.48 13.21 19.19
C LYS A 142 -17.57 12.80 20.18
N ASN A 143 -18.10 13.79 20.89
CA ASN A 143 -19.46 13.73 21.44
C ASN A 143 -20.46 13.75 20.28
#